data_AF-A0A132GQI4-F1
#
_entry.id   AF-A0A132GQI4-F1
#
_cell.length_a   1.000
_cell.length_b   1.000
_cell.length_c   1.000
_cell.angle_alpha   90.00
_cell.angle_beta   90.00
_cell.angle_gamma   90.00
#
_symmetry.space_group_name_H-M   'P 1'
#
loop_
_entity.id
_entity.type
_entity.pdbx_description
1 polymer ?
#
loop_
_entity_poly.entity_id
_entity_poly.type
_entity_poly.pdbx_seq_one_letter_code
_entity_poly.pdbx_strand_id
1 'polypeptide(L)'
;MDVARFSPTDYLTMLERFVTNGDVFEFETNVQMDFPRAINYDPILLYLQRLMKDPLIQSRVLGSRLAGKVFYEVVGRFVLECLHDQKFINQMAIGEQTQMEKMMEWSMQKKQDTWQSLLQQLGEKYKEDEFDLDFMKRRFKNNGWQRPENWERLKREWQGALDEKA
;
A
#
# COMPACT_ATOMS: atom_id res chain seq x y z
N MET A 1 -7.61 -4.95 -0.26
CA MET A 1 -6.39 -4.17 -0.54
C MET A 1 -6.49 -3.71 -1.97
N ASP A 2 -6.52 -2.40 -2.17
CA ASP A 2 -6.60 -1.81 -3.50
C ASP A 2 -5.23 -1.94 -4.18
N VAL A 3 -5.19 -2.49 -5.39
CA VAL A 3 -3.93 -2.84 -6.04
C VAL A 3 -3.96 -2.37 -7.49
N ALA A 4 -2.92 -1.63 -7.90
CA ALA A 4 -2.66 -1.37 -9.30
C ALA A 4 -2.44 -2.68 -10.07
N ARG A 5 -3.21 -2.90 -11.13
CA ARG A 5 -3.22 -4.14 -11.92
C ARG A 5 -2.35 -4.05 -13.16
N PHE A 6 -2.00 -2.84 -13.58
CA PHE A 6 -1.26 -2.58 -14.79
C PHE A 6 0.18 -2.15 -14.49
N SER A 7 1.08 -2.40 -15.43
CA SER A 7 2.46 -1.92 -15.31
C SER A 7 2.51 -0.40 -15.52
N PRO A 8 3.57 0.28 -15.05
CA PRO A 8 3.81 1.69 -15.37
C PRO A 8 3.67 2.00 -16.86
N THR A 9 4.23 1.14 -17.72
CA THR A 9 4.19 1.29 -19.18
C THR A 9 2.77 1.23 -19.73
N ASP A 10 1.92 0.37 -19.17
CA ASP A 10 0.53 0.24 -19.60
C ASP A 10 -0.24 1.53 -19.35
N TYR A 11 -0.14 2.11 -18.15
CA TYR A 11 -0.80 3.40 -17.85
C TYR A 11 -0.28 4.54 -18.72
N LEU A 12 1.04 4.63 -18.92
CA LEU A 12 1.62 5.65 -19.80
C LEU A 12 1.11 5.47 -21.24
N THR A 13 1.00 4.24 -21.73
CA THR A 13 0.41 3.94 -23.04
C THR A 13 -1.05 4.37 -23.11
N MET A 14 -1.82 4.19 -22.03
CA MET A 14 -3.21 4.64 -21.97
C MET A 14 -3.32 6.17 -22.08
N LEU A 15 -2.47 6.89 -21.34
CA LEU A 15 -2.42 8.35 -21.40
C LEU A 15 -1.96 8.83 -22.78
N GLU A 16 -0.98 8.18 -23.39
CA GLU A 16 -0.49 8.52 -24.73
C GLU A 16 -1.60 8.39 -25.78
N ARG A 17 -2.36 7.29 -25.75
CA ARG A 17 -3.50 7.09 -26.66
C ARG A 17 -4.60 8.12 -26.43
N PHE A 18 -4.88 8.47 -25.19
CA PHE A 18 -5.84 9.52 -24.87
C PHE A 18 -5.41 10.88 -25.43
N VAL A 19 -4.16 11.32 -25.21
CA VAL A 19 -3.72 12.63 -25.71
C VAL A 19 -3.56 12.68 -27.23
N THR A 20 -3.39 11.52 -27.89
CA THR A 20 -3.22 11.43 -29.35
C THR A 20 -4.56 11.34 -30.08
N ASN A 21 -5.47 10.49 -29.59
CA ASN A 21 -6.69 10.11 -30.31
C ASN A 21 -7.99 10.40 -29.53
N GLY A 22 -7.89 10.72 -28.23
CA GLY A 22 -9.06 10.79 -27.34
C GLY A 22 -9.53 9.42 -26.83
N ASP A 23 -8.74 8.37 -27.05
CA ASP A 23 -9.10 7.01 -26.66
C ASP A 23 -9.20 6.89 -25.14
N VAL A 24 -10.37 6.52 -24.64
CA VAL A 24 -10.57 6.17 -23.23
C VAL A 24 -10.77 4.66 -23.13
N PHE A 25 -9.94 4.01 -22.33
CA PHE A 25 -10.07 2.58 -22.07
C PHE A 25 -11.35 2.34 -21.27
N GLU A 26 -12.29 1.56 -21.81
CA GLU A 26 -13.50 1.14 -21.11
C GLU A 26 -13.37 -0.30 -20.63
N PHE A 27 -13.90 -0.59 -19.44
CA PHE A 27 -14.23 -1.96 -19.05
C PHE A 27 -15.74 -2.11 -19.20
N GLU A 28 -16.19 -3.28 -19.65
CA GLU A 28 -17.60 -3.66 -19.63
C GLU A 28 -18.10 -3.61 -18.18
N THR A 29 -18.72 -2.49 -17.82
CA THR A 29 -19.41 -2.31 -16.54
C THR A 29 -20.81 -2.92 -16.63
N ASN A 30 -20.93 -4.16 -17.11
CA ASN A 30 -22.21 -4.90 -17.13
C ASN A 30 -22.57 -5.48 -15.75
N VAL A 31 -22.08 -4.89 -14.66
CA VAL A 31 -22.47 -5.27 -13.31
C VAL A 31 -23.03 -4.03 -12.63
N GLN A 32 -24.36 -4.02 -12.52
CA GLN A 32 -25.13 -3.12 -11.68
C GLN A 32 -24.42 -2.98 -10.33
N MET A 33 -23.92 -1.78 -10.02
CA MET A 33 -23.06 -1.56 -8.86
C MET A 33 -23.87 -1.62 -7.56
N ASP A 34 -23.97 -2.82 -6.97
CA ASP A 34 -24.21 -2.93 -5.54
C ASP A 34 -22.93 -2.48 -4.81
N PHE A 35 -23.08 -1.47 -3.96
CA PHE A 35 -22.02 -0.74 -3.27
C PHE A 35 -21.09 -1.53 -2.30
N PRO A 36 -21.11 -2.87 -2.15
CA PRO A 36 -20.01 -3.59 -1.47
C PRO A 36 -18.92 -4.16 -2.41
N ARG A 37 -19.07 -4.12 -3.74
CA ARG A 37 -18.15 -4.80 -4.70
C ARG A 37 -17.04 -3.94 -5.30
N ALA A 38 -16.91 -2.68 -4.88
CA ALA A 38 -15.84 -1.77 -5.34
C ALA A 38 -14.41 -2.27 -5.01
N ILE A 39 -14.27 -3.30 -4.18
CA ILE A 39 -13.03 -3.84 -3.61
C ILE A 39 -12.15 -4.59 -4.64
N ASN A 40 -12.54 -4.63 -5.93
CA ASN A 40 -11.86 -5.43 -6.96
C ASN A 40 -11.44 -4.65 -8.21
N TYR A 41 -11.37 -3.33 -8.14
CA TYR A 41 -10.96 -2.50 -9.27
C TYR A 41 -9.66 -1.75 -9.00
N ASP A 42 -8.94 -1.47 -10.07
CA ASP A 42 -7.71 -0.71 -10.06
C ASP A 42 -8.04 0.78 -9.82
N PRO A 43 -7.69 1.35 -8.65
CA PRO A 43 -8.13 2.70 -8.28
C PRO A 43 -7.51 3.78 -9.17
N ILE A 44 -6.26 3.57 -9.61
CA ILE A 44 -5.56 4.49 -10.52
C ILE A 44 -6.32 4.53 -11.83
N LEU A 45 -6.65 3.36 -12.39
CA LEU A 45 -7.38 3.26 -13.64
C LEU A 45 -8.77 3.90 -13.56
N LEU A 46 -9.53 3.66 -12.49
CA LEU A 46 -10.84 4.30 -12.29
C LEU A 46 -10.72 5.83 -12.25
N TYR A 47 -9.71 6.34 -11.56
CA TYR A 47 -9.43 7.77 -11.53
C TYR A 47 -9.09 8.32 -12.92
N LEU A 48 -8.21 7.65 -13.65
CA LEU A 48 -7.84 8.03 -15.01
C LEU A 48 -9.05 8.01 -15.94
N GLN A 49 -9.89 6.98 -15.89
CA GLN A 49 -11.11 6.90 -16.68
C GLN A 49 -12.04 8.08 -16.40
N ARG A 50 -12.27 8.41 -15.13
CA ARG A 50 -13.10 9.55 -14.75
C ARG A 50 -12.53 10.85 -15.29
N LEU A 51 -11.22 11.04 -15.17
CA LEU A 51 -10.52 12.24 -15.63
C LEU A 51 -10.58 12.38 -17.16
N MET A 52 -10.35 11.29 -17.89
CA MET A 52 -10.33 11.27 -19.35
C MET A 52 -11.74 11.30 -19.97
N LYS A 53 -12.79 10.92 -19.22
CA LYS A 53 -14.20 11.06 -19.65
C LYS A 53 -14.79 12.45 -19.42
N ASP A 54 -14.08 13.33 -18.70
CA ASP A 54 -14.55 14.70 -18.47
C ASP A 54 -14.52 15.50 -19.80
N PRO A 55 -15.67 16.01 -20.29
CA PRO A 55 -15.74 16.72 -21.57
C PRO A 55 -14.86 17.97 -21.64
N LEU A 56 -14.66 18.68 -20.52
CA LEU A 56 -13.81 19.86 -20.47
C LEU A 56 -12.34 19.48 -20.57
N ILE A 57 -11.94 18.38 -19.92
CA ILE A 57 -10.58 17.85 -20.03
C ILE A 57 -10.33 17.38 -21.47
N GLN A 58 -11.25 16.59 -22.05
CA GLN A 58 -11.15 16.14 -23.44
C GLN A 58 -10.98 17.31 -24.41
N SER A 59 -11.87 18.30 -24.33
CA SER A 59 -11.83 19.47 -25.21
C SER A 59 -10.49 20.22 -25.10
N ARG A 60 -9.95 20.41 -23.89
CA ARG A 60 -8.68 21.11 -23.68
C ARG A 60 -7.48 20.31 -24.16
N VAL A 61 -7.43 19.02 -23.82
CA VAL A 61 -6.31 18.12 -24.13
C VAL A 61 -6.21 17.90 -25.64
N LEU A 62 -7.33 17.58 -26.30
CA LEU A 62 -7.37 17.28 -27.72
C LEU A 62 -7.32 18.56 -28.58
N GLY A 63 -7.81 19.67 -28.06
CA GLY A 63 -7.79 20.96 -28.75
C GLY A 63 -6.44 21.67 -28.76
N SER A 64 -5.45 21.21 -27.98
CA SER A 64 -4.13 21.85 -27.89
C SER A 64 -3.01 20.85 -27.62
N ARG A 65 -2.05 20.77 -28.55
CA ARG A 65 -0.85 19.93 -28.41
C ARG A 65 -0.06 20.24 -27.14
N LEU A 66 0.03 21.52 -26.74
CA LEU A 66 0.71 21.90 -25.51
C LEU A 66 -0.07 21.42 -24.29
N ALA A 67 -1.40 21.55 -24.30
CA ALA A 67 -2.25 21.07 -23.21
C ALA A 67 -2.18 19.54 -23.06
N GLY A 68 -2.21 18.80 -24.17
CA GLY A 68 -2.04 17.35 -24.16
C GLY A 68 -0.68 16.92 -23.62
N LYS A 69 0.41 17.62 -24.00
CA LYS A 69 1.74 17.36 -23.40
C LYS A 69 1.74 17.61 -21.89
N VAL A 70 1.19 18.73 -21.43
CA VAL A 70 1.12 19.04 -19.99
C VAL A 70 0.29 17.99 -19.24
N PHE A 71 -0.84 17.58 -19.82
CA PHE A 71 -1.68 16.52 -19.25
C PHE A 71 -0.91 15.21 -19.10
N TYR A 72 -0.27 14.73 -20.18
CA TYR A 72 0.52 13.50 -20.16
C TYR A 72 1.60 13.52 -19.08
N GLU A 73 2.38 14.61 -19.01
CA GLU A 73 3.48 14.73 -18.05
C GLU A 73 2.99 14.77 -16.59
N VAL A 74 1.95 15.54 -16.30
CA VAL A 74 1.43 15.71 -14.94
C VAL A 74 0.72 14.45 -14.47
N VAL A 75 -0.20 13.92 -15.29
CA VAL A 75 -0.97 12.72 -14.93
C VAL A 75 -0.09 11.48 -14.95
N GLY A 76 0.84 11.38 -15.91
CA GLY A 76 1.82 10.30 -15.96
C GLY A 76 2.70 10.27 -14.71
N ARG A 77 3.20 11.43 -14.27
CA ARG A 77 3.97 11.53 -13.02
C ARG A 77 3.15 11.07 -11.81
N PHE A 78 1.92 11.57 -11.68
CA PHE A 78 1.01 11.15 -10.60
C PHE A 78 0.84 9.63 -10.56
N VAL A 79 0.60 8.98 -11.71
CA VAL A 79 0.46 7.51 -11.77
C VAL A 79 1.74 6.82 -11.30
N LEU A 80 2.90 7.26 -11.78
CA LEU A 80 4.19 6.68 -11.38
C LEU A 80 4.46 6.83 -9.88
N GLU A 81 4.12 7.98 -9.29
CA GLU A 81 4.24 8.23 -7.86
C GLU A 81 3.35 7.27 -7.06
N CYS A 82 2.07 7.11 -7.44
CA CYS A 82 1.18 6.15 -6.78
C CYS A 82 1.70 4.70 -6.85
N LEU A 83 2.22 4.27 -8.01
CA LEU A 83 2.78 2.93 -8.18
C LEU A 83 4.05 2.73 -7.36
N HIS A 84 4.89 3.76 -7.28
CA HIS A 84 6.09 3.74 -6.47
C HIS A 84 5.75 3.61 -4.98
N ASP A 85 4.80 4.41 -4.49
CA ASP A 85 4.38 4.40 -3.09
C ASP A 85 3.76 3.05 -2.71
N GLN A 86 2.89 2.51 -3.56
CA GLN A 86 2.32 1.18 -3.35
C GLN A 86 3.40 0.10 -3.30
N LYS A 87 4.40 0.15 -4.20
CA LYS A 87 5.52 -0.78 -4.20
C LYS A 87 6.36 -0.64 -2.92
N PHE A 88 6.61 0.58 -2.48
CA PHE A 88 7.36 0.84 -1.26
C PHE A 88 6.65 0.29 -0.02
N ILE A 89 5.35 0.56 0.13
CA ILE A 89 4.53 0.03 1.22
C ILE A 89 4.56 -1.51 1.22
N ASN A 90 4.36 -2.14 0.06
CA ASN A 90 4.43 -3.59 -0.07
C ASN A 90 5.81 -4.16 0.30
N GLN A 91 6.89 -3.52 -0.14
CA GLN A 91 8.25 -3.95 0.20
C GLN A 91 8.54 -3.83 1.70
N MET A 92 8.09 -2.74 2.32
CA MET A 92 8.21 -2.54 3.76
C MET A 92 7.43 -3.62 4.53
N ALA A 93 6.18 -3.90 4.12
CA ALA A 93 5.36 -4.94 4.73
C ALA A 93 6.00 -6.33 4.62
N ILE A 94 6.53 -6.70 3.44
CA ILE A 94 7.26 -7.97 3.25
C ILE A 94 8.51 -8.04 4.14
N GLY A 95 9.26 -6.94 4.23
CA GLY A 95 10.45 -6.87 5.08
C GLY A 95 10.13 -7.10 6.55
N GLU A 96 9.03 -6.52 7.04
CA GLU A 96 8.56 -6.71 8.41
C GLU A 96 8.01 -8.10 8.67
N GLN A 97 7.22 -8.65 7.75
CA GLN A 97 6.77 -10.05 7.83
C GLN A 97 7.96 -11.00 7.92
N THR A 98 8.99 -10.79 7.09
CA THR A 98 10.24 -11.56 7.13
C THR A 98 10.94 -11.40 8.49
N GLN A 99 10.93 -10.20 9.07
CA GLN A 99 11.53 -9.95 10.38
C GLN A 99 10.75 -10.64 11.50
N MET A 100 9.41 -10.63 11.44
CA MET A 100 8.54 -11.37 12.36
C MET A 100 8.81 -12.88 12.31
N GLU A 101 8.99 -13.44 11.11
CA GLU A 101 9.33 -14.85 10.93
C GLU A 101 10.71 -15.19 11.52
N LYS A 102 11.74 -14.41 11.17
CA LYS A 102 13.09 -14.58 11.73
C LYS A 102 13.11 -14.46 13.24
N MET A 103 12.31 -13.55 13.82
CA MET A 103 12.18 -13.38 15.27
C MET A 103 11.72 -14.67 15.96
N MET A 104 10.80 -15.42 15.34
CA MET A 104 10.34 -16.70 15.89
C MET A 104 11.48 -17.72 16.00
N GLU A 105 12.40 -17.70 15.04
CA GLU A 105 13.56 -18.60 14.92
C GLU A 105 14.79 -18.17 15.76
N TRP A 106 14.74 -17.00 16.42
CA TRP A 106 15.88 -16.55 17.24
C TRP A 106 16.18 -17.53 18.39
N SER A 107 17.48 -17.72 18.63
CA SER A 107 17.96 -18.47 19.80
C SER A 107 17.49 -17.81 21.10
N MET A 108 17.39 -18.59 22.18
CA MET A 108 16.99 -18.06 23.49
C MET A 108 17.92 -16.95 23.98
N GLN A 109 19.22 -17.06 23.72
CA GLN A 109 20.19 -16.00 24.04
C GLN A 109 19.86 -14.70 23.29
N LYS A 110 19.63 -14.79 21.97
CA LYS A 110 19.28 -13.61 21.18
C LYS A 110 17.95 -13.00 21.64
N LYS A 111 16.94 -13.83 21.94
CA LYS A 111 15.65 -13.38 22.48
C LYS A 111 15.83 -12.65 23.81
N GLN A 112 16.65 -13.17 24.72
CA GLN A 112 16.98 -12.53 25.99
C GLN A 112 17.59 -11.14 25.80
N ASP A 113 18.53 -11.01 24.87
CA ASP A 113 19.31 -9.79 24.67
C ASP A 113 18.53 -8.70 23.89
N THR A 114 17.52 -9.10 23.09
CA THR A 114 16.90 -8.20 22.10
C THR A 114 15.42 -7.89 22.34
N TRP A 115 14.70 -8.62 23.20
CA TRP A 115 13.26 -8.42 23.33
C TRP A 115 12.89 -7.00 23.77
N GLN A 116 13.69 -6.38 24.65
CA GLN A 116 13.42 -5.02 25.14
C GLN A 116 13.57 -3.97 24.05
N SER A 117 14.66 -4.05 23.28
CA SER A 117 14.92 -3.12 22.19
C SER A 117 13.92 -3.31 21.05
N LEU A 118 13.54 -4.55 20.73
CA LEU A 118 12.51 -4.83 19.75
C LEU A 118 11.16 -4.22 20.15
N LEU A 119 10.70 -4.43 21.38
CA LEU A 119 9.44 -3.84 21.84
C LEU A 119 9.49 -2.31 21.78
N GLN A 120 10.61 -1.70 22.21
CA GLN A 120 10.76 -0.25 22.15
C GLN A 120 10.70 0.27 20.72
N GLN A 121 11.40 -0.37 19.77
CA GLN A 121 11.36 -0.01 18.36
C GLN A 121 9.95 -0.12 17.78
N LEU A 122 9.22 -1.19 18.10
CA LEU A 122 7.84 -1.37 17.63
C LEU A 122 6.91 -0.32 18.22
N GLY A 123 7.01 -0.06 19.52
CA GLY A 123 6.18 0.96 20.17
C GLY A 123 6.48 2.39 19.71
N GLU A 124 7.69 2.69 19.26
CA GLU A 124 8.00 3.97 18.61
C GLU A 124 7.46 4.03 17.18
N LYS A 125 7.61 2.94 16.42
CA LYS A 125 7.21 2.86 15.02
C LYS A 125 5.70 2.83 14.81
N TYR A 126 4.98 2.22 15.75
CA TYR A 126 3.52 2.04 15.76
C TYR A 126 2.84 2.83 16.88
N LYS A 127 3.45 3.95 17.28
CA LYS A 127 2.96 4.79 18.40
C LYS A 127 1.56 5.35 18.17
N GLU A 128 1.23 5.61 16.91
CA GLU A 128 -0.06 6.19 16.50
C GLU A 128 -1.08 5.11 16.11
N ASP A 129 -0.67 3.84 16.12
CA ASP A 129 -1.45 2.67 15.71
C ASP A 129 -1.87 1.84 16.95
N GLU A 130 -2.63 0.75 16.79
CA GLU A 130 -3.17 -0.03 17.92
C GLU A 130 -2.12 -0.88 18.71
N PHE A 131 -0.81 -0.68 18.49
CA PHE A 131 0.23 -1.46 19.16
C PHE A 131 0.39 -1.10 20.65
N ASP A 132 -0.13 -1.93 21.55
CA ASP A 132 -0.02 -1.73 23.01
C ASP A 132 1.37 -2.16 23.56
N LEU A 133 2.31 -1.22 23.51
CA LEU A 133 3.66 -1.39 24.06
C LEU A 133 3.67 -1.78 25.54
N ASP A 134 2.80 -1.19 26.36
CA ASP A 134 2.81 -1.38 27.80
C ASP A 134 2.25 -2.75 28.21
N PHE A 135 1.24 -3.24 27.50
CA PHE A 135 0.79 -4.62 27.59
C PHE A 135 1.91 -5.60 27.23
N MET A 136 2.60 -5.37 26.11
CA MET A 136 3.68 -6.26 25.67
C MET A 136 4.87 -6.26 26.63
N LYS A 137 5.28 -5.07 27.14
CA LYS A 137 6.31 -4.96 28.17
C LYS A 137 5.95 -5.72 29.45
N ARG A 138 4.70 -5.60 29.93
CA ARG A 138 4.23 -6.34 31.12
C ARG A 138 4.28 -7.85 30.92
N ARG A 139 3.89 -8.32 29.73
CA ARG A 139 3.85 -9.75 29.38
C ARG A 139 5.24 -10.38 29.20
N PHE A 140 6.23 -9.62 28.74
CA PHE A 140 7.60 -10.11 28.54
C PHE A 140 8.49 -10.03 29.80
N LYS A 141 8.14 -9.17 30.76
CA LYS A 141 8.80 -9.09 32.09
C LYS A 141 8.73 -10.42 32.85
N ASN A 142 9.53 -10.56 33.90
CA ASN A 142 9.56 -11.73 34.80
C ASN A 142 9.71 -13.07 34.05
N ASN A 143 10.68 -13.14 33.13
CA ASN A 143 10.94 -14.29 32.26
C ASN A 143 9.79 -14.64 31.30
N GLY A 144 8.82 -13.75 31.12
CA GLY A 144 7.76 -13.90 30.12
C GLY A 144 8.30 -14.00 28.70
N TRP A 145 9.45 -13.38 28.39
CA TRP A 145 10.15 -13.52 27.11
C TRP A 145 10.63 -14.97 26.81
N GLN A 146 10.66 -15.89 27.79
CA GLN A 146 10.99 -17.30 27.51
C GLN A 146 9.80 -18.09 26.94
N ARG A 147 8.59 -17.54 27.09
CA ARG A 147 7.34 -18.21 26.74
C ARG A 147 7.03 -18.03 25.24
N PRO A 148 6.96 -19.11 24.44
CA PRO A 148 6.65 -19.02 23.02
C PRO A 148 5.35 -18.27 22.72
N GLU A 149 4.33 -18.43 23.57
CA GLU A 149 3.00 -17.83 23.39
C GLU A 149 3.06 -16.29 23.39
N ASN A 150 4.02 -15.72 24.11
CA ASN A 150 4.23 -14.28 24.17
C ASN A 150 4.85 -13.73 22.87
N TRP A 151 5.73 -14.50 22.22
CA TRP A 151 6.28 -14.15 20.91
C TRP A 151 5.25 -14.31 19.80
N GLU A 152 4.40 -15.33 19.86
CA GLU A 152 3.27 -15.48 18.94
C GLU A 152 2.26 -14.35 19.09
N ARG A 153 2.01 -13.89 20.33
CA ARG A 153 1.22 -12.68 20.54
C ARG A 153 1.90 -11.46 19.95
N LEU A 154 3.19 -11.25 20.18
CA LEU A 154 3.93 -10.14 19.61
C LEU A 154 3.85 -10.11 18.08
N LYS A 155 4.00 -11.27 17.43
CA LYS A 155 3.84 -11.40 15.98
C LYS A 155 2.44 -10.97 15.53
N ARG A 156 1.38 -11.35 16.26
CA ARG A 156 0.01 -10.95 15.94
C ARG A 156 -0.25 -9.45 16.12
N GLU A 157 0.19 -8.87 17.23
CA GLU A 157 0.05 -7.43 17.49
C GLU A 157 0.83 -6.61 16.46
N TRP A 158 2.04 -7.04 16.12
CA TRP A 158 2.84 -6.40 15.07
C TRP A 158 2.21 -6.56 13.69
N GLN A 159 1.68 -7.74 13.34
CA GLN A 159 0.96 -7.91 12.07
C GLN A 159 -0.29 -7.02 12.00
N GLY A 160 -1.07 -6.93 13.08
CA GLY A 160 -2.24 -6.05 13.14
C GLY A 160 -1.87 -4.58 12.92
N ALA A 161 -0.85 -4.09 13.63
CA ALA A 161 -0.37 -2.71 13.48
C ALA A 161 0.22 -2.44 12.07
N LEU A 162 0.84 -3.44 11.45
CA LEU A 162 1.32 -3.35 10.06
C LEU A 162 0.16 -3.27 9.07
N ASP A 163 -0.90 -4.07 9.28
CA ASP A 163 -2.07 -4.10 8.40
C ASP A 163 -2.90 -2.81 8.49
N GLU A 164 -2.93 -2.12 9.63
CA GLU A 164 -3.57 -0.81 9.79
C GLU A 164 -2.83 0.31 9.07
N LYS A 165 -1.51 0.16 8.93
CA LYS A 165 -0.64 1.16 8.32
C LYS A 165 -0.54 1.07 6.80
N ALA A 166 -0.94 -0.08 6.23
CA ALA A 166 -0.83 -0.42 4.81
C ALA A 166 -2.11 -0.11 4.01
#